data_AF-A0A1Y3PAR0-F1
#
_entry.id   AF-A0A1Y3PAR0-F1
#
_cell.length_a   1.000
_cell.length_b   1.000
_cell.length_c   1.000
_cell.angle_alpha   90.00
_cell.angle_beta   90.00
_cell.angle_gamma   90.00
#
_symmetry.space_group_name_H-M   'P 1'
#
loop_
_entity.id
_entity.type
_entity.pdbx_description
1 polymer ?
#
loop_
_entity_poly.entity_id
_entity_poly.type
_entity_poly.pdbx_seq_one_letter_code
_entity_poly.pdbx_strand_id
1 'polypeptide(L)'
;MEVFQFQEADKGNRFAPDPTAYPAYFPKVVKYYEHLVAQTPYRVYWYYLADAAAKSGQAEKAKHALQQGLATSEEDYPENQRFLDLAKKYGIPLDDD
;
A
#
# COMPACT_ATOMS: atom_id res chain seq x y z
N MET A 1 -3.50 17.22 -44.69
CA MET A 1 -3.90 16.41 -43.53
C MET A 1 -2.69 15.57 -43.19
N GLU A 2 -2.02 15.90 -42.09
CA GLU A 2 -0.70 15.35 -41.73
C GLU A 2 -0.77 13.87 -41.35
N VAL A 3 0.31 13.17 -41.71
CA VAL A 3 0.51 11.73 -41.59
C VAL A 3 1.34 11.48 -40.33
N PHE A 4 0.95 10.53 -39.49
CA PHE A 4 1.84 9.99 -38.47
C PHE A 4 1.92 8.47 -38.59
N GLN A 5 3.17 8.00 -38.71
CA GLN A 5 3.56 6.61 -38.96
C GLN A 5 3.19 5.70 -37.78
N PHE A 6 2.53 4.59 -38.10
CA PHE A 6 2.44 3.43 -37.22
C PHE A 6 3.84 2.80 -37.13
N GLN A 7 4.42 2.73 -35.93
CA GLN A 7 5.50 1.79 -35.64
C GLN A 7 4.94 0.66 -34.80
N GLU A 8 4.78 -0.51 -35.43
CA GLU A 8 4.69 -1.76 -34.70
C GLU A 8 6.06 -2.04 -34.06
N ALA A 9 6.09 -2.19 -32.74
CA ALA A 9 7.24 -2.71 -32.01
C ALA A 9 6.74 -3.74 -31.00
N ASP A 10 6.95 -5.01 -31.36
CA ASP A 10 7.20 -6.19 -30.53
C ASP A 10 6.40 -6.42 -29.23
N LYS A 11 5.69 -7.55 -29.26
CA LYS A 11 5.02 -8.28 -28.18
C LYS A 11 5.66 -8.12 -26.79
N GLY A 12 5.05 -7.26 -25.99
CA GLY A 12 5.23 -7.23 -24.55
C GLY A 12 4.39 -6.10 -23.99
N ASN A 13 3.21 -6.43 -23.48
CA ASN A 13 2.29 -5.49 -22.86
C ASN A 13 2.95 -4.90 -21.59
N ARG A 14 3.84 -3.93 -21.77
CA ARG A 14 4.51 -3.23 -20.68
C ARG A 14 3.60 -2.07 -20.27
N PHE A 15 2.67 -2.37 -19.38
CA PHE A 15 2.08 -1.33 -18.54
C PHE A 15 3.24 -0.70 -17.75
N ALA A 16 3.76 0.42 -18.24
CA ALA A 16 4.70 1.21 -17.46
C ALA A 16 3.91 1.88 -16.33
N PRO A 17 4.32 1.74 -15.06
CA PRO A 17 3.69 2.47 -13.98
C PRO A 17 3.84 3.97 -14.27
N ASP A 18 2.72 4.68 -14.41
CA ASP A 18 2.70 6.14 -14.59
C ASP A 18 2.80 6.83 -13.21
N PRO A 19 3.99 7.33 -12.81
CA PRO A 19 4.22 7.93 -11.50
C PRO A 19 3.36 9.18 -11.26
N THR A 20 2.77 9.75 -12.31
CA THR A 20 1.89 10.94 -12.22
C THR A 20 0.44 10.58 -11.88
N ALA A 21 0.01 9.35 -12.16
CA ALA A 21 -1.32 8.83 -11.79
C ALA A 21 -1.36 8.27 -10.35
N TYR A 22 -0.22 7.79 -9.83
CA TYR A 22 -0.11 7.16 -8.50
C TYR A 22 -0.43 8.09 -7.29
N PRO A 23 -0.11 9.39 -7.29
CA PRO A 23 -0.37 10.27 -6.15
C PRO A 23 -1.87 10.44 -5.86
N ALA A 24 -2.71 10.42 -6.89
CA ALA A 24 -4.17 10.50 -6.74
C ALA A 24 -4.82 9.13 -6.43
N TYR A 25 -4.09 8.04 -6.64
CA TYR A 25 -4.60 6.68 -6.46
C TYR A 25 -4.54 6.24 -5.00
N PHE A 26 -3.38 6.34 -4.36
CA PHE A 26 -3.22 5.81 -2.99
C PHE A 26 -4.11 6.48 -1.94
N PRO A 27 -4.46 7.78 -2.01
CA PRO A 27 -5.47 8.35 -1.12
C PRO A 27 -6.84 7.66 -1.22
N LYS A 28 -7.23 7.16 -2.40
CA LYS A 28 -8.47 6.37 -2.55
C LYS A 28 -8.32 4.99 -1.93
N VAL A 29 -7.15 4.36 -2.08
CA VAL A 29 -6.84 3.05 -1.49
C VAL A 29 -6.82 3.14 0.05
N VAL A 30 -6.26 4.21 0.61
CA VAL A 30 -6.30 4.48 2.05
C VAL A 30 -7.75 4.53 2.54
N LYS A 31 -8.61 5.33 1.90
CA LYS A 31 -10.04 5.41 2.26
C LYS A 31 -10.76 4.06 2.17
N TYR A 32 -10.45 3.28 1.15
CA TYR A 32 -11.01 1.94 0.99
C TYR A 32 -10.65 1.02 2.15
N TYR A 33 -9.37 0.93 2.53
CA TYR A 33 -8.96 0.07 3.63
C TYR A 33 -9.36 0.64 5.00
N GLU A 34 -9.44 1.95 5.19
CA GLU A 34 -10.05 2.57 6.38
C GLU A 34 -11.50 2.08 6.58
N HIS A 35 -12.28 2.04 5.50
CA HIS A 35 -13.64 1.54 5.56
C HIS A 35 -13.70 0.04 5.88
N LEU A 36 -12.76 -0.76 5.37
CA LEU A 36 -12.71 -2.19 5.66
C LEU A 36 -12.31 -2.49 7.12
N VAL A 37 -11.26 -1.85 7.64
CA VAL A 37 -10.84 -2.08 9.04
C VAL A 37 -11.88 -1.60 10.05
N ALA A 38 -12.68 -0.58 9.70
CA ALA A 38 -13.79 -0.13 10.53
C ALA A 38 -14.97 -1.12 10.58
N GLN A 39 -15.19 -1.90 9.51
CA GLN A 39 -16.22 -2.94 9.47
C GLN A 39 -15.74 -4.25 10.09
N THR A 40 -14.52 -4.63 9.75
CA THR A 40 -13.92 -5.89 10.18
C THR A 40 -12.42 -5.72 10.26
N PRO A 41 -11.83 -5.65 11.47
CA PRO A 41 -10.42 -5.30 11.65
C PRO A 41 -9.49 -6.49 11.37
N TYR A 42 -9.61 -7.10 10.19
CA TYR A 42 -8.73 -8.19 9.80
C TYR A 42 -7.30 -7.68 9.62
N ARG A 43 -6.37 -8.53 10.05
CA ARG A 43 -4.94 -8.29 9.98
C ARG A 43 -4.45 -7.90 8.58
N VAL A 44 -4.95 -8.59 7.55
CA VAL A 44 -4.62 -8.28 6.16
C VAL A 44 -5.08 -6.88 5.72
N TYR A 45 -6.18 -6.36 6.27
CA TYR A 45 -6.64 -5.01 5.94
C TYR A 45 -5.77 -3.95 6.60
N TRP A 46 -5.31 -4.19 7.83
CA TRP A 46 -4.32 -3.33 8.48
C TRP A 46 -3.00 -3.28 7.69
N TYR A 47 -2.55 -4.43 7.17
CA TYR A 47 -1.36 -4.50 6.33
C TYR A 47 -1.48 -3.62 5.08
N TYR A 48 -2.57 -3.75 4.34
CA TYR A 48 -2.76 -2.96 3.12
C TYR A 48 -3.09 -1.48 3.39
N LEU A 49 -3.72 -1.16 4.52
CA LEU A 49 -3.89 0.22 4.97
C LEU A 49 -2.52 0.86 5.22
N ALA A 50 -1.62 0.17 5.91
CA ALA A 50 -0.27 0.65 6.18
C ALA A 50 0.52 0.90 4.89
N ASP A 51 0.50 -0.04 3.95
CA ASP A 51 1.21 0.07 2.67
C ASP A 51 0.67 1.24 1.82
N ALA A 52 -0.65 1.40 1.75
CA ALA A 52 -1.27 2.51 1.02
C ALA A 52 -1.00 3.87 1.68
N ALA A 53 -1.03 3.94 3.01
CA ALA A 53 -0.73 5.15 3.77
C ALA A 53 0.74 5.56 3.57
N ALA A 54 1.68 4.62 3.64
CA ALA A 54 3.10 4.87 3.42
C ALA A 54 3.37 5.37 1.99
N LYS A 55 2.78 4.72 0.98
CA LYS A 55 2.87 5.16 -0.42
C LYS A 55 2.21 6.51 -0.70
N SER A 56 1.32 6.98 0.19
CA SER A 56 0.72 8.32 0.13
C SER A 56 1.48 9.37 0.95
N GLY A 57 2.60 9.02 1.59
CA GLY A 57 3.31 9.92 2.50
C GLY A 57 2.61 10.17 3.85
N GLN A 58 1.57 9.39 4.18
CA GLN A 58 0.84 9.50 5.44
C GLN A 58 1.52 8.65 6.52
N ALA A 59 2.72 9.06 6.95
CA ALA A 59 3.59 8.28 7.84
C ALA A 59 2.92 7.87 9.16
N GLU A 60 2.28 8.81 9.86
CA GLU A 60 1.59 8.53 11.14
C GLU A 60 0.47 7.50 10.98
N LYS A 61 -0.30 7.58 9.88
CA LYS A 61 -1.36 6.62 9.59
C LYS A 61 -0.79 5.24 9.28
N ALA A 62 0.31 5.19 8.56
CA ALA A 62 1.01 3.94 8.29
C ALA A 62 1.52 3.31 9.60
N LYS A 63 2.13 4.09 10.49
CA LYS A 63 2.57 3.64 11.83
C LYS A 63 1.40 3.07 12.63
N HIS A 64 0.30 3.80 12.73
CA HIS A 64 -0.90 3.34 13.44
C HIS A 64 -1.44 2.03 12.86
N ALA A 65 -1.56 1.92 11.54
CA ALA A 65 -2.05 0.70 10.90
C ALA A 65 -1.11 -0.50 11.10
N LEU A 66 0.21 -0.29 11.11
CA LEU A 66 1.18 -1.34 11.43
C LEU A 66 1.01 -1.83 12.88
N GLN A 67 0.87 -0.92 13.84
CA GLN A 67 0.66 -1.25 15.25
C GLN A 67 -0.64 -2.05 15.46
N GLN A 68 -1.74 -1.63 14.82
CA GLN A 68 -3.01 -2.36 14.89
C GLN A 68 -2.92 -3.77 14.27
N GLY A 69 -2.23 -3.89 13.13
CA GLY A 69 -2.01 -5.19 12.48
C GLY A 69 -1.18 -6.14 13.32
N LEU A 70 -0.12 -5.64 13.97
CA LEU A 70 0.72 -6.42 14.89
C LEU A 70 -0.03 -6.83 16.18
N ALA A 71 -0.95 -5.99 16.66
CA ALA A 71 -1.81 -6.29 17.81
C ALA A 71 -2.96 -7.27 17.48
N THR A 72 -3.21 -7.55 16.20
CA THR A 72 -4.17 -8.57 15.76
C THR A 72 -3.56 -9.97 15.94
N SER A 73 -4.36 -11.03 16.09
CA SER A 73 -3.87 -12.41 16.31
C SER A 73 -2.76 -12.82 15.32
N GLU A 74 -1.70 -13.47 15.81
CA GLU A 74 -0.55 -13.93 14.99
C GLU A 74 -0.90 -15.05 14.00
N GLU A 75 -2.00 -15.77 14.25
CA GLU A 75 -2.48 -16.84 13.39
C GLU A 75 -3.11 -16.33 12.08
N ASP A 76 -3.44 -15.03 12.01
CA ASP A 76 -4.00 -14.41 10.82
C ASP A 76 -2.90 -13.99 9.83
N TYR A 77 -3.19 -14.12 8.53
CA TYR A 77 -2.32 -13.57 7.49
C TYR A 77 -2.39 -12.02 7.47
N PRO A 78 -1.28 -11.30 7.21
CA PRO A 78 0.09 -11.80 7.04
C PRO A 78 0.86 -11.89 8.37
N GLU A 79 1.87 -12.75 8.42
CA GLU A 79 2.80 -12.89 9.55
C GLU A 79 3.42 -11.57 10.04
N ASN A 80 3.79 -11.48 11.32
CA ASN A 80 4.43 -10.29 11.93
C ASN A 80 5.58 -9.74 11.08
N GLN A 81 6.42 -10.62 10.53
CA GLN A 81 7.59 -10.23 9.75
C GLN A 81 7.22 -9.34 8.56
N ARG A 82 6.07 -9.54 7.93
CA ARG A 82 5.62 -8.71 6.80
C ARG A 82 5.36 -7.27 7.21
N PHE A 83 4.82 -7.05 8.42
CA PHE A 83 4.62 -5.72 8.98
C PHE A 83 5.96 -5.04 9.29
N LEU A 84 6.90 -5.78 9.88
CA LEU A 84 8.24 -5.28 10.20
C LEU A 84 9.03 -4.92 8.93
N ASP A 85 8.96 -5.77 7.90
CA ASP A 85 9.58 -5.52 6.60
C ASP A 85 9.00 -4.26 5.94
N LEU A 86 7.67 -4.07 6.05
CA LEU A 86 6.99 -2.89 5.52
C LEU A 86 7.42 -1.62 6.26
N ALA A 87 7.50 -1.66 7.59
CA ALA A 87 7.97 -0.56 8.42
C ALA A 87 9.41 -0.16 8.04
N LYS A 88 10.31 -1.15 7.95
CA LYS A 88 11.71 -0.95 7.54
C LYS A 88 11.83 -0.38 6.13
N LYS A 89 11.03 -0.88 5.18
CA LYS A 89 11.03 -0.40 3.79
C LYS A 89 10.71 1.08 3.68
N TYR A 90 9.81 1.59 4.52
CA TYR A 90 9.36 2.98 4.51
C TYR A 90 9.98 3.85 5.62
N GLY A 91 10.90 3.31 6.40
CA GLY A 91 11.56 4.04 7.50
C GLY A 91 10.60 4.45 8.61
N ILE A 92 9.53 3.68 8.84
CA ILE A 92 8.52 3.96 9.86
C ILE A 92 9.01 3.37 11.19
N PRO A 93 9.26 4.18 12.23
CA PRO A 93 9.63 3.65 13.55
C PRO A 93 8.40 2.98 14.18
N LEU A 94 8.57 1.72 14.56
CA LEU A 94 7.65 1.03 15.47
C LEU A 94 8.30 1.11 16.84
N ASP A 95 7.53 1.57 17.83
CA ASP A 95 8.03 1.64 19.19
C ASP A 95 8.16 0.20 19.71
N ASP A 96 9.39 -0.20 20.10
CA ASP A 96 9.60 -1.38 20.95
C ASP A 96 9.14 -0.97 22.36
N ASP A 97 7.93 -1.37 22.75
CA ASP A 97 7.46 -1.25 24.15
C ASP A 97 8.34 -2.07 25.10
#